data_AF-A0A838PQZ4-F1
#
_entry.id   AF-A0A838PQZ4-F1
#
_cell.length_a   1.000
_cell.length_b   1.000
_cell.length_c   1.000
_cell.angle_alpha   90.00
_cell.angle_beta   90.00
_cell.angle_gamma   90.00
#
_symmetry.space_group_name_H-M   'P 1'
#
loop_
_entity.id
_entity.type
_entity.pdbx_description
1 polymer ?
#
loop_
_entity_poly.entity_id
_entity_poly.type
_entity_poly.pdbx_seq_one_letter_code
_entity_poly.pdbx_strand_id
1 'polypeptide(L)'
;MKSTSASRIATRASAPGGLRILIVTQMWPGPGAPDLGIFVARMAGELERQGHRVERAAIDRRGGSKSKYLRLGCQAVGRALRSRPDVIYAHFLVPAGALAALASLLARVPLVVTAHGTDVRNIGRVRGIATLSRVTVGRAEKVVA
;
A
#
# COMPACT_ATOMS: atom_id res chain seq x y z
N MET A 1 15.74 -16.83 9.70
CA MET A 1 16.13 -17.08 8.30
C MET A 1 14.88 -17.06 7.44
N LYS A 2 14.68 -16.04 6.58
CA LYS A 2 13.60 -16.10 5.57
C LYS A 2 14.09 -17.06 4.48
N SER A 3 13.44 -18.22 4.37
CA SER A 3 13.65 -19.18 3.28
C SER A 3 13.59 -18.44 1.94
N THR A 4 14.56 -18.71 1.07
CA THR A 4 14.72 -18.20 -0.29
C THR A 4 13.66 -18.82 -1.22
N SER A 5 12.38 -18.72 -0.82
CA SER A 5 11.26 -19.05 -1.69
C SER A 5 11.15 -17.95 -2.75
N ALA A 6 11.07 -18.34 -4.03
CA ALA A 6 10.85 -17.41 -5.12
C ALA A 6 9.66 -16.50 -4.78
N SER A 7 9.85 -15.19 -4.99
CA SER A 7 8.84 -14.17 -4.67
C SER A 7 7.49 -14.56 -5.27
N ARG A 8 6.45 -14.64 -4.44
CA ARG A 8 5.08 -14.96 -4.90
C ARG A 8 4.58 -13.96 -5.93
N ILE A 9 5.12 -12.74 -5.88
CA ILE A 9 4.87 -11.67 -6.85
C ILE A 9 5.56 -11.99 -8.18
N ALA A 10 6.84 -12.40 -8.17
CA ALA A 10 7.59 -12.72 -9.39
C ALA A 10 6.95 -13.87 -10.18
N THR A 11 6.47 -14.91 -9.50
CA THR A 11 5.74 -16.02 -10.16
C THR A 11 4.46 -15.54 -10.84
N ARG A 12 3.75 -14.57 -10.27
CA ARG A 12 2.50 -14.02 -10.84
C ARG A 12 2.73 -12.99 -11.94
N ALA A 13 3.84 -12.27 -11.91
CA ALA A 13 4.18 -11.24 -12.90
C ALA A 13 4.38 -11.82 -14.32
N SER A 14 4.67 -13.12 -14.42
CA SER A 14 4.90 -13.82 -15.70
C SER A 14 3.61 -14.35 -16.35
N ALA A 15 2.44 -14.22 -15.72
CA ALA A 15 1.18 -14.71 -16.27
C ALA A 15 0.63 -13.75 -17.36
N PRO A 16 0.04 -14.27 -18.46
CA PRO A 16 -0.57 -13.44 -19.48
C PRO A 16 -1.75 -12.63 -18.90
N GLY A 17 -1.75 -11.31 -19.09
CA GLY A 17 -2.84 -10.41 -18.67
C GLY A 17 -2.50 -9.35 -17.61
N GLY A 18 -1.22 -9.23 -17.21
CA GLY A 18 -0.75 -8.23 -16.25
C GLY A 18 -1.21 -8.47 -14.81
N LEU A 19 -0.55 -7.83 -13.84
CA LEU A 19 -0.89 -7.97 -12.42
C LEU A 19 -2.14 -7.18 -12.04
N ARG A 20 -2.92 -7.71 -11.10
CA ARG A 20 -3.96 -6.98 -10.36
C ARG A 20 -3.35 -6.40 -9.09
N ILE A 21 -3.28 -5.08 -9.01
CA ILE A 21 -2.56 -4.34 -7.98
C ILE A 21 -3.58 -3.56 -7.16
N LEU A 22 -3.60 -3.75 -5.84
CA LEU A 22 -4.36 -2.87 -4.94
C LEU A 22 -3.41 -1.86 -4.31
N ILE A 23 -3.54 -0.60 -4.74
CA ILE A 23 -2.80 0.52 -4.13
C ILE A 23 -3.52 0.96 -2.85
N VAL A 24 -2.75 1.05 -1.75
CA VAL A 24 -3.23 1.59 -0.46
C VAL A 24 -2.41 2.84 -0.12
N THR A 25 -3.05 4.00 -0.11
CA THR A 25 -2.35 5.27 0.07
C THR A 25 -3.16 6.28 0.91
N GLN A 26 -2.44 7.11 1.64
CA GLN A 26 -3.01 8.27 2.34
C GLN A 26 -2.87 9.59 1.57
N MET A 27 -2.35 9.51 0.34
CA MET A 27 -2.16 10.65 -0.55
C MET A 27 -2.61 10.26 -1.96
N TRP A 28 -3.66 10.93 -2.42
CA TRP A 28 -4.18 10.78 -3.77
C TRP A 28 -4.78 12.11 -4.23
N PRO A 29 -4.71 12.48 -5.52
CA PRO A 29 -5.31 13.71 -6.02
C PRO A 29 -6.83 13.69 -5.79
N GLY A 30 -7.34 14.72 -5.12
CA GLY A 30 -8.78 14.93 -4.97
C GLY A 30 -9.17 16.39 -5.23
N PRO A 31 -10.48 16.70 -5.26
CA PRO A 31 -10.98 18.00 -5.72
C PRO A 31 -10.40 19.21 -4.96
N GLY A 32 -10.22 19.09 -3.65
CA GLY A 32 -9.64 20.14 -2.79
C GLY A 32 -8.13 19.99 -2.54
N ALA A 33 -7.47 19.01 -3.15
CA ALA A 33 -6.04 18.75 -2.99
C ALA A 33 -5.49 18.03 -4.25
N PRO A 34 -5.47 18.70 -5.41
CA PRO A 34 -5.14 18.06 -6.69
C PRO A 34 -3.68 17.63 -6.79
N ASP A 35 -2.80 18.23 -6.00
CA ASP A 35 -1.36 17.93 -5.96
C ASP A 35 -1.01 16.78 -5.00
N LEU A 36 -1.93 16.41 -4.10
CA LEU A 36 -1.69 15.43 -3.04
C LEU A 36 -1.37 14.05 -3.64
N GLY A 37 -0.13 13.59 -3.48
CA GLY A 37 0.26 12.26 -3.96
C GLY A 37 0.18 12.11 -5.48
N ILE A 38 0.34 13.20 -6.26
CA ILE A 38 0.29 13.16 -7.73
C ILE A 38 1.27 12.15 -8.33
N PHE A 39 2.41 11.91 -7.69
CA PHE A 39 3.36 10.89 -8.13
C PHE A 39 2.80 9.46 -7.98
N VAL A 40 1.96 9.19 -6.96
CA VAL A 40 1.27 7.89 -6.80
C VAL A 40 0.29 7.70 -7.94
N ALA A 41 -0.45 8.76 -8.30
CA ALA A 41 -1.39 8.71 -9.41
C ALA A 41 -0.68 8.51 -10.76
N ARG A 42 0.44 9.21 -11.01
CA ARG A 42 1.26 9.02 -12.22
C ARG A 42 1.84 7.61 -12.30
N MET A 43 2.35 7.09 -11.19
CA MET A 43 2.84 5.70 -11.10
C MET A 43 1.71 4.70 -11.39
N ALA A 44 0.53 4.90 -10.80
CA ALA A 44 -0.63 4.05 -11.06
C ALA A 44 -1.01 4.04 -12.55
N GLY A 45 -1.08 5.23 -13.18
CA GLY A 45 -1.36 5.34 -14.62
C GLY A 45 -0.30 4.67 -15.49
N GLU A 46 0.98 4.72 -15.10
CA GLU A 46 2.04 4.02 -15.81
C GLU A 46 1.93 2.50 -15.67
N LEU A 47 1.57 1.98 -14.48
CA LEU A 47 1.29 0.56 -14.29
C LEU A 47 0.12 0.10 -15.17
N GLU A 48 -0.95 0.89 -15.26
CA GLU A 48 -2.09 0.63 -16.14
C GLU A 48 -1.68 0.63 -17.62
N ARG A 49 -0.85 1.59 -18.03
CA ARG A 49 -0.31 1.67 -19.41
C ARG A 49 0.53 0.45 -19.78
N GLN A 50 1.19 -0.18 -18.81
CA GLN A 50 1.93 -1.44 -18.97
C GLN A 50 1.03 -2.69 -18.95
N GLY A 51 -0.29 -2.52 -18.92
CA GLY A 51 -1.27 -3.60 -18.98
C GLY A 51 -1.64 -4.20 -17.62
N HIS A 52 -1.24 -3.58 -16.51
CA HIS A 52 -1.69 -4.00 -15.18
C HIS A 52 -3.07 -3.44 -14.85
N ARG A 53 -3.79 -4.10 -13.93
CA ARG A 53 -5.09 -3.63 -13.43
C ARG A 53 -4.90 -3.02 -12.05
N VAL A 54 -5.19 -1.73 -11.88
CA VAL A 54 -4.96 -1.03 -10.62
C VAL A 54 -6.28 -0.69 -9.92
N GLU A 55 -6.50 -1.26 -8.74
CA GLU A 55 -7.57 -0.88 -7.81
C GLU A 55 -6.98 -0.01 -6.69
N ARG A 56 -7.78 0.87 -6.08
CA ARG A 56 -7.29 1.87 -5.11
C ARG A 56 -8.15 1.93 -3.85
N ALA A 57 -7.49 1.92 -2.69
CA ALA A 57 -8.02 2.43 -1.43
C ALA A 57 -7.18 3.67 -1.04
N ALA A 58 -7.80 4.84 -1.07
CA ALA A 58 -7.07 6.09 -1.02
C ALA A 58 -7.76 7.15 -0.14
N ILE A 59 -6.94 8.00 0.47
CA ILE A 59 -7.37 9.28 1.03
C ILE A 59 -7.00 10.37 0.03
N ASP A 60 -7.98 11.17 -0.38
CA ASP A 60 -7.91 12.15 -1.47
C ASP A 60 -7.98 13.61 -0.99
N ARG A 61 -7.80 13.84 0.32
CA ARG A 61 -7.92 15.17 0.93
C ARG A 61 -6.93 15.40 2.05
N ARG A 62 -6.52 16.67 2.19
CA ARG A 62 -5.73 17.17 3.32
C ARG A 62 -6.64 17.38 4.54
N GLY A 63 -6.07 17.22 5.75
CA GLY A 63 -6.81 17.43 6.99
C GLY A 63 -7.98 16.45 7.24
N GLY A 64 -8.94 16.87 8.06
CA GLY A 64 -10.11 16.08 8.44
C GLY A 64 -9.90 15.10 9.60
N SER A 65 -11.00 14.51 10.08
CA SER A 65 -11.00 13.56 11.20
C SER A 65 -10.18 12.31 10.93
N LYS A 66 -9.62 11.73 12.00
CA LYS A 66 -8.88 10.45 11.99
C LYS A 66 -9.73 9.27 11.48
N SER A 67 -11.06 9.39 11.44
CA SER A 67 -11.96 8.39 10.85
C SER A 67 -11.66 8.08 9.38
N LYS A 68 -10.98 8.98 8.65
CA LYS A 68 -10.49 8.71 7.29
C LYS A 68 -9.55 7.52 7.22
N TYR A 69 -8.74 7.28 8.26
CA TYR A 69 -7.83 6.12 8.30
C TYR A 69 -8.58 4.83 8.61
N LEU A 70 -9.65 4.89 9.43
CA LEU A 70 -10.55 3.75 9.61
C LEU A 70 -11.21 3.38 8.29
N ARG A 71 -11.76 4.36 7.56
CA ARG A 71 -12.34 4.15 6.22
C ARG A 71 -11.31 3.58 5.25
N LEU A 72 -10.08 4.11 5.24
CA LEU A 72 -8.99 3.57 4.43
C LEU A 72 -8.72 2.09 4.77
N GLY A 73 -8.66 1.75 6.05
CA GLY A 73 -8.50 0.37 6.52
C GLY A 73 -9.62 -0.55 6.05
N CYS A 74 -10.88 -0.16 6.27
CA CYS A 74 -12.04 -0.94 5.83
C CYS A 74 -12.07 -1.13 4.30
N GLN A 75 -11.74 -0.08 3.54
CA GLN A 75 -11.64 -0.17 2.08
C GLN A 75 -10.51 -1.09 1.64
N ALA A 76 -9.31 -0.97 2.24
CA ALA A 76 -8.18 -1.81 1.91
C ALA A 76 -8.48 -3.30 2.18
N VAL A 77 -9.02 -3.61 3.36
CA VAL A 77 -9.42 -4.98 3.74
C VAL A 77 -10.53 -5.50 2.84
N GLY A 78 -11.62 -4.73 2.67
CA GLY A 78 -12.77 -5.16 1.86
C GLY A 78 -12.40 -5.40 0.40
N ARG A 79 -11.59 -4.52 -0.20
CA ARG A 79 -11.07 -4.71 -1.57
C ARG A 79 -10.16 -5.91 -1.66
N ALA A 80 -9.19 -6.05 -0.75
CA ALA A 80 -8.25 -7.17 -0.75
C ALA A 80 -8.97 -8.53 -0.63
N LEU A 81 -10.00 -8.63 0.22
CA LEU A 81 -10.79 -9.85 0.38
C LEU A 81 -11.66 -10.16 -0.84
N ARG A 82 -12.26 -9.12 -1.44
CA ARG A 82 -13.16 -9.27 -2.59
C ARG A 82 -12.41 -9.57 -3.89
N SER A 83 -11.42 -8.75 -4.25
CA SER A 83 -10.73 -8.87 -5.54
C SER A 83 -9.54 -9.83 -5.49
N ARG A 84 -9.04 -10.16 -4.29
CA ARG A 84 -7.83 -10.97 -4.06
C ARG A 84 -6.72 -10.59 -5.04
N PRO A 85 -6.22 -9.35 -4.97
CA PRO A 85 -5.23 -8.85 -5.91
C PRO A 85 -3.97 -9.71 -5.86
N ASP A 86 -3.15 -9.61 -6.90
CA ASP A 86 -1.89 -10.33 -6.97
C ASP A 86 -0.85 -9.72 -6.03
N VAL A 87 -0.97 -8.42 -5.77
CA VAL A 87 -0.14 -7.69 -4.81
C VAL A 87 -0.89 -6.50 -4.21
N ILE A 88 -0.67 -6.24 -2.92
CA ILE A 88 -1.03 -4.97 -2.28
C ILE A 88 0.20 -4.08 -2.29
N TYR A 89 0.06 -2.86 -2.80
CA TYR A 89 1.15 -1.91 -2.89
C TYR A 89 0.85 -0.66 -2.08
N ALA A 90 1.52 -0.51 -0.95
CA ALA A 90 1.27 0.56 0.01
C ALA A 90 2.28 1.71 -0.13
N HIS A 91 1.80 2.94 0.05
CA HIS A 91 2.65 4.12 0.13
C HIS A 91 2.67 4.68 1.54
N PHE A 92 3.86 4.78 2.12
CA PHE A 92 4.23 5.00 3.53
C PHE A 92 4.17 3.72 4.38
N LEU A 93 5.15 3.57 5.27
CA LEU A 93 5.17 2.52 6.31
C LEU A 93 3.97 2.65 7.26
N VAL A 94 3.63 3.87 7.66
CA VAL A 94 2.55 4.18 8.60
C VAL A 94 1.89 5.51 8.21
N PRO A 95 0.56 5.66 8.37
CA PRO A 95 -0.44 4.63 8.70
C PRO A 95 -0.82 3.69 7.54
N ALA A 96 -0.70 4.11 6.28
CA ALA A 96 -1.21 3.34 5.15
C ALA A 96 -0.58 1.93 5.04
N GLY A 97 0.73 1.80 5.21
CA GLY A 97 1.42 0.50 5.20
C GLY A 97 0.96 -0.44 6.31
N ALA A 98 0.69 0.07 7.52
CA ALA A 98 0.18 -0.76 8.63
C ALA A 98 -1.24 -1.28 8.35
N LEU A 99 -2.10 -0.45 7.76
CA LEU A 99 -3.43 -0.85 7.33
C LEU A 99 -3.38 -1.86 6.16
N ALA A 100 -2.44 -1.66 5.23
CA ALA A 100 -2.18 -2.60 4.15
C ALA A 100 -1.60 -3.93 4.67
N ALA A 101 -0.81 -3.92 5.74
CA ALA A 101 -0.31 -5.13 6.40
C ALA A 101 -1.45 -5.96 7.00
N LEU A 102 -2.46 -5.31 7.59
CA LEU A 102 -3.68 -5.98 8.04
C LEU A 102 -4.45 -6.59 6.85
N ALA A 103 -4.69 -5.81 5.79
CA ALA A 103 -5.35 -6.30 4.58
C ALA A 103 -4.61 -7.49 3.94
N SER A 104 -3.28 -7.40 3.88
CA SER A 104 -2.38 -8.44 3.40
C SER A 104 -2.43 -9.70 4.26
N LEU A 105 -2.51 -9.57 5.58
CA LEU A 105 -2.66 -10.70 6.49
C LEU A 105 -4.01 -11.41 6.25
N LEU A 106 -5.12 -10.66 6.27
CA LEU A 106 -6.47 -11.22 6.17
C LEU A 106 -6.75 -11.84 4.80
N ALA A 107 -6.34 -11.20 3.72
CA ALA A 107 -6.54 -11.69 2.36
C ALA A 107 -5.47 -12.69 1.89
N ARG A 108 -4.40 -12.90 2.68
CA ARG A 108 -3.21 -13.71 2.34
C ARG A 108 -2.56 -13.28 1.01
N VAL A 109 -2.58 -11.99 0.72
CA VAL A 109 -1.96 -11.39 -0.48
C VAL A 109 -0.58 -10.81 -0.11
N PRO A 110 0.46 -10.92 -0.96
CA PRO A 110 1.75 -10.31 -0.68
C PRO A 110 1.68 -8.77 -0.65
N LEU A 111 2.57 -8.17 0.15
CA LEU A 111 2.62 -6.73 0.40
C LEU A 111 3.96 -6.15 -0.07
N VAL A 112 3.90 -5.10 -0.88
CA VAL A 112 5.03 -4.20 -1.18
C VAL A 112 4.75 -2.85 -0.54
N VAL A 113 5.78 -2.21 0.03
CA VAL A 113 5.63 -0.90 0.68
C VAL A 113 6.71 0.06 0.21
N THR A 114 6.33 1.26 -0.20
CA THR A 114 7.26 2.35 -0.48
C THR A 114 7.34 3.30 0.72
N ALA A 115 8.52 3.49 1.27
CA ALA A 115 8.80 4.51 2.28
C ALA A 115 8.94 5.88 1.61
N HIS A 116 8.39 6.94 2.22
CA HIS A 116 8.43 8.31 1.68
C HIS A 116 9.29 9.25 2.53
N GLY A 117 10.15 8.68 3.37
CA GLY A 117 11.10 9.40 4.22
C GLY A 117 10.49 9.94 5.51
N THR A 118 9.34 10.63 5.48
CA THR A 118 8.73 11.20 6.70
C THR A 118 8.22 10.14 7.67
N ASP A 119 7.68 9.03 7.16
CA ASP A 119 7.38 7.84 7.95
C ASP A 119 8.61 7.28 8.66
N VAL A 120 9.74 7.19 7.97
CA VAL A 120 11.01 6.72 8.54
C VAL A 120 11.54 7.70 9.58
N ARG A 121 11.51 9.01 9.28
CA ARG A 121 11.95 10.08 10.19
C ARG A 121 11.17 10.10 11.50
N ASN A 122 9.92 9.66 11.49
CA ASN A 122 9.06 9.64 12.68
C ASN A 122 9.31 8.42 13.60
N ILE A 123 10.10 7.43 13.16
CA ILE A 123 10.52 6.30 14.00
C ILE A 123 11.38 6.83 15.15
N GLY A 124 11.03 6.46 16.38
CA GLY A 124 11.70 6.94 17.60
C GLY A 124 11.29 8.35 18.04
N ARG A 125 10.65 9.14 17.18
CA ARG A 125 10.12 10.48 17.53
C ARG A 125 8.66 10.45 17.98
N VAL A 126 7.84 9.60 17.37
CA VAL A 126 6.42 9.49 17.67
C VAL A 126 6.12 8.11 18.28
N ARG A 127 5.47 8.11 19.45
CA ARG A 127 5.13 6.88 20.19
C ARG A 127 4.33 5.93 19.31
N GLY A 128 4.72 4.66 19.29
CA GLY A 128 4.04 3.59 18.53
C GLY A 128 4.43 3.47 17.05
N ILE A 129 5.03 4.50 16.44
CA ILE A 129 5.45 4.44 15.02
C ILE A 129 6.52 3.38 14.80
N ALA A 130 7.45 3.18 15.74
CA ALA A 130 8.46 2.13 15.64
C ALA A 130 7.83 0.73 15.59
N THR A 131 6.85 0.45 16.46
CA THR A 131 6.14 -0.83 16.50
C THR A 131 5.33 -1.05 15.23
N LEU A 132 4.55 -0.05 14.79
CA LEU A 132 3.76 -0.15 13.57
C LEU A 132 4.64 -0.32 12.33
N SER A 133 5.76 0.40 12.25
CA SER A 133 6.71 0.27 11.15
C SER A 133 7.33 -1.13 11.14
N ARG A 134 7.69 -1.69 12.31
CA ARG A 134 8.20 -3.06 12.42
C ARG A 134 7.17 -4.09 11.94
N VAL A 135 5.89 -3.92 12.29
CA VAL A 135 4.81 -4.78 11.80
C VAL A 135 4.68 -4.68 10.28
N THR A 136 4.65 -3.46 9.73
CA THR A 136 4.57 -3.23 8.29
C THR A 136 5.74 -3.88 7.55
N VAL A 137 6.98 -3.60 7.97
CA VAL A 137 8.20 -4.14 7.35
C VAL A 137 8.28 -5.66 7.52
N GLY A 138 7.89 -6.18 8.69
CA GLY A 138 7.83 -7.62 8.95
C GLY A 138 6.87 -8.36 8.03
N ARG A 139 5.72 -7.74 7.72
CA ARG A 139 4.71 -8.30 6.82
C ARG A 139 5.07 -8.14 5.33
N ALA A 140 5.79 -7.08 4.98
CA ALA A 140 6.17 -6.78 3.61
C ALA A 140 7.11 -7.84 3.02
N GLU A 141 6.83 -8.22 1.77
CA GLU A 141 7.73 -9.04 0.96
C GLU A 141 8.89 -8.19 0.43
N LYS A 142 8.61 -6.93 0.07
CA LYS A 142 9.60 -5.96 -0.38
C LYS A 142 9.29 -4.56 0.13
N VAL A 143 10.35 -3.82 0.46
CA VAL A 143 10.30 -2.39 0.77
C VAL A 143 11.08 -1.63 -0.32
N VAL A 144 10.50 -0.54 -0.81
CA VAL A 144 11.10 0.39 -1.78
C VAL A 144 11.39 1.70 -1.05
N ALA A 145 12.57 2.28 -1.26
CA ALA A 145 13.02 3.51 -0.63
C ALA A 145 13.76 4.39 -1.64
#